data_AF-A0A952Y3X4-F1
#
_entry.id   AF-A0A952Y3X4-F1
#
_cell.length_a   1.000
_cell.length_b   1.000
_cell.length_c   1.000
_cell.angle_alpha   90.00
_cell.angle_beta   90.00
_cell.angle_gamma   90.00
#
_symmetry.space_group_name_H-M   'P 1'
#
loop_
_entity.id
_entity.type
_entity.pdbx_description
1 polymer ?
#
loop_
_entity_poly.entity_id
_entity_poly.type
_entity_poly.pdbx_seq_one_letter_code
_entity_poly.pdbx_strand_id
1 'polypeptide(L)'
;MRDYYLYILASRPGGAIYVGVTNNLLRRLDEHRRGVADGFTKRYGIHRLVYFETYPSAYVAIQREKNIKHWPRSWKANLIKSTNPAWNDLSKDMF
;
A
#
# COMPACT_ATOMS: atom_id res chain seq x y z
N MET A 1 -11.18 6.82 18.26
CA MET A 1 -9.79 6.87 17.77
C MET A 1 -9.82 6.97 16.25
N ARG A 2 -8.86 7.66 15.63
CA ARG A 2 -8.72 7.68 14.16
C ARG A 2 -7.51 6.82 13.81
N ASP A 3 -7.75 5.75 13.07
CA ASP A 3 -6.68 4.87 12.61
C ASP A 3 -6.07 5.40 11.32
N TYR A 4 -4.75 5.38 11.25
CA TYR A 4 -3.96 5.71 10.07
C TYR A 4 -3.33 4.45 9.53
N TYR A 5 -3.33 4.32 8.22
CA TYR A 5 -2.86 3.14 7.52
C TYR A 5 -1.66 3.50 6.67
N LEU A 6 -0.56 2.79 6.87
CA LEU A 6 0.45 2.67 5.83
C LEU A 6 0.05 1.51 4.93
N TYR A 7 0.13 1.69 3.61
CA TYR A 7 -0.21 0.63 2.67
C TYR A 7 0.80 0.54 1.54
N ILE A 8 0.91 -0.67 0.98
CA ILE A 8 1.68 -0.93 -0.23
C ILE A 8 0.76 -1.53 -1.29
N LEU A 9 0.70 -0.86 -2.43
CA LEU A 9 0.05 -1.37 -3.64
C LEU A 9 1.08 -1.96 -4.59
N ALA A 10 0.68 -2.95 -5.38
CA ALA A 10 1.49 -3.53 -6.44
C ALA A 10 0.71 -3.60 -7.76
N SER A 11 1.42 -3.57 -8.89
CA SER A 11 0.82 -3.92 -10.19
C SER A 11 0.70 -5.43 -10.39
N ARG A 12 1.73 -6.18 -9.97
CA ARG A 12 1.81 -7.65 -10.03
C ARG A 12 2.84 -8.17 -9.02
N PRO A 13 2.90 -9.48 -8.74
CA PRO A 13 3.94 -10.05 -7.88
C PRO A 13 5.34 -9.63 -8.37
N GLY A 14 6.13 -9.02 -7.48
CA GLY A 14 7.48 -8.51 -7.81
C GLY A 14 7.53 -7.27 -8.73
N GLY A 15 6.38 -6.73 -9.15
CA GLY A 15 6.29 -5.60 -10.08
C GLY A 15 6.55 -4.22 -9.45
N ALA A 16 6.04 -3.17 -10.08
CA ALA A 16 6.06 -1.83 -9.51
C ALA A 16 5.23 -1.80 -8.22
N ILE A 17 5.72 -1.07 -7.22
CA ILE A 17 5.03 -0.89 -5.95
C ILE A 17 4.88 0.59 -5.63
N TYR A 18 3.80 0.92 -4.93
CA TYR A 18 3.51 2.25 -4.42
C TYR A 18 3.32 2.17 -2.91
N VAL A 19 3.93 3.08 -2.16
CA VAL A 19 3.81 3.16 -0.70
C VAL A 19 3.13 4.48 -0.35
N GLY A 20 2.07 4.39 0.46
CA GLY A 20 1.26 5.55 0.84
C GLY A 20 0.76 5.48 2.27
N VAL A 21 0.25 6.61 2.76
CA VAL A 21 -0.50 6.71 4.02
C VAL A 21 -1.91 7.27 3.77
N THR A 22 -2.90 6.79 4.53
CA THR A 22 -4.28 7.31 4.51
C THR A 22 -4.94 7.09 5.87
N ASN A 23 -5.96 7.88 6.20
CA ASN A 23 -6.84 7.63 7.36
C ASN A 23 -8.11 6.84 6.98
N ASN A 24 -8.25 6.48 5.70
CA ASN A 24 -9.34 5.65 5.20
C ASN A 24 -8.79 4.79 4.06
N LEU A 25 -8.51 3.52 4.36
CA LEU A 25 -7.90 2.59 3.43
C LEU A 25 -8.86 2.23 2.28
N LEU A 26 -10.10 1.86 2.59
CA LEU A 26 -11.10 1.47 1.59
C LEU A 26 -11.37 2.56 0.57
N ARG A 27 -11.60 3.80 1.03
CA ARG A 27 -11.78 4.95 0.13
C ARG A 27 -10.58 5.14 -0.79
N ARG A 28 -9.36 5.03 -0.26
CA ARG A 28 -8.13 5.23 -1.03
C ARG A 28 -7.90 4.12 -2.06
N LEU A 29 -8.22 2.86 -1.72
CA LEU A 29 -8.17 1.76 -2.67
C LEU A 29 -9.13 1.97 -3.82
N ASP A 30 -10.34 2.43 -3.51
CA ASP A 30 -11.36 2.74 -4.49
C ASP A 30 -10.93 3.89 -5.42
N GLU A 31 -10.38 4.98 -4.87
CA GLU A 31 -9.78 6.08 -5.65
C GLU A 31 -8.71 5.60 -6.64
N HIS A 32 -7.83 4.69 -6.20
CA HIS A 32 -6.81 4.09 -7.07
C HIS A 32 -7.40 3.18 -8.15
N ARG A 33 -8.43 2.38 -7.85
CA ARG A 33 -9.11 1.50 -8.80
C ARG A 33 -9.88 2.27 -9.86
N ARG A 34 -10.60 3.31 -9.44
CA ARG A 34 -11.31 4.23 -10.34
C ARG A 34 -10.38 5.14 -11.14
N GLY A 35 -9.08 5.16 -10.84
CA GLY A 35 -8.11 6.02 -11.53
C GLY A 35 -8.42 7.50 -11.37
N VAL A 36 -9.01 7.89 -10.23
CA VAL A 36 -9.46 9.27 -9.93
C VAL A 36 -8.26 10.21 -9.79
N ALA A 37 -7.12 9.68 -9.34
CA ALA A 37 -5.85 10.39 -9.38
C ALA A 37 -5.12 10.07 -10.69
N ASP A 38 -5.01 11.05 -11.59
CA ASP A 38 -4.12 10.95 -12.76
C ASP A 38 -2.66 10.80 -12.30
N GLY A 39 -1.94 9.81 -12.84
CA GLY A 39 -0.55 9.59 -12.47
C GLY A 39 -0.02 8.16 -12.65
N PHE A 40 1.10 7.88 -11.98
CA PHE A 40 1.89 6.64 -12.08
C PHE A 40 1.07 5.37 -11.78
N THR A 41 0.21 5.41 -10.76
CA THR A 41 -0.59 4.24 -10.35
C THR A 41 -1.64 3.85 -11.40
N LYS A 42 -2.27 4.82 -12.06
CA LYS A 42 -3.16 4.62 -13.20
C LYS A 42 -2.41 4.08 -14.42
N ARG A 43 -1.26 4.68 -14.75
CA ARG A 43 -0.44 4.29 -15.92
C ARG A 43 0.09 2.85 -15.84
N TYR A 44 0.42 2.37 -14.64
CA TYR A 44 1.02 1.05 -14.44
C TYR A 44 0.06 0.01 -13.83
N GLY A 45 -1.24 0.33 -13.73
CA GLY A 45 -2.23 -0.60 -13.17
C GLY A 45 -1.90 -1.03 -11.73
N ILE A 46 -1.46 -0.10 -10.88
CA ILE A 46 -1.12 -0.38 -9.48
C ILE A 46 -2.38 -0.25 -8.63
N HIS A 47 -3.09 -1.36 -8.45
CA HIS A 47 -4.38 -1.41 -7.73
C HIS A 47 -4.48 -2.54 -6.70
N ARG A 48 -3.50 -3.45 -6.64
CA ARG A 48 -3.53 -4.60 -5.73
C ARG A 48 -3.02 -4.21 -4.36
N LEU A 49 -3.83 -4.31 -3.32
CA LEU A 49 -3.35 -4.14 -1.95
C LEU A 49 -2.57 -5.39 -1.54
N VAL A 50 -1.27 -5.25 -1.33
CA VAL A 50 -0.41 -6.41 -0.98
C VAL A 50 0.12 -6.35 0.45
N TYR A 51 0.00 -5.19 1.13
CA TYR A 51 0.45 -5.00 2.50
C TYR A 51 -0.20 -3.76 3.12
N PHE A 52 -0.50 -3.80 4.43
CA PHE A 52 -0.82 -2.61 5.21
C PHE A 52 -0.43 -2.76 6.69
N GLU A 53 -0.20 -1.63 7.37
CA GLU A 53 0.04 -1.50 8.81
C GLU A 53 -0.92 -0.43 9.36
N THR A 54 -1.41 -0.61 10.59
CA THR A 54 -2.30 0.36 11.27
C THR A 54 -1.57 1.08 12.40
N TYR A 55 -1.82 2.38 12.53
CA TYR A 55 -1.18 3.27 13.48
C TYR A 55 -2.19 4.21 14.16
N PRO A 56 -1.99 4.55 15.44
CA PRO A 56 -2.90 5.44 16.18
C PRO A 56 -2.74 6.93 15.81
N SER A 57 -1.71 7.30 15.06
CA SER A 57 -1.45 8.69 14.67
C SER A 57 -0.86 8.81 13.27
N ALA A 58 -1.19 9.93 12.60
CA ALA A 58 -0.64 10.27 11.29
C ALA A 58 0.88 10.37 11.32
N TYR A 59 1.42 10.94 12.40
CA TYR A 59 2.86 11.17 12.55
C TYR A 59 3.64 9.86 12.47
N VAL A 60 3.23 8.85 13.23
CA VAL A 60 3.91 7.54 13.25
C VAL A 60 3.77 6.85 11.90
N ALA A 61 2.58 6.87 11.29
CA ALA A 61 2.37 6.30 9.96
C ALA A 61 3.26 6.98 8.88
N ILE A 62 3.36 8.31 8.90
CA ILE A 62 4.17 9.09 7.95
C ILE A 62 5.67 8.83 8.17
N GLN A 63 6.13 8.75 9.42
CA GLN A 63 7.53 8.42 9.71
C GLN A 63 7.88 7.02 9.19
N ARG A 64 7.00 6.04 9.39
CA ARG A 64 7.17 4.69 8.84
C ARG A 64 7.19 4.71 7.31
N GLU A 65 6.29 5.46 6.67
CA GLU A 65 6.24 5.61 5.22
C GLU A 65 7.55 6.16 4.66
N LYS A 66 8.10 7.20 5.29
CA LYS A 66 9.41 7.75 4.93
C LYS A 66 10.50 6.68 5.07
N ASN A 67 10.54 5.95 6.17
CA ASN A 67 11.53 4.88 6.37
C ASN A 67 11.43 3.82 5.26
N ILE A 68 10.23 3.30 5.00
CA ILE A 68 10.01 2.29 3.96
C ILE A 68 10.37 2.84 2.59
N LYS A 69 10.04 4.09 2.26
CA LYS A 69 10.40 4.69 0.96
C LYS A 69 11.91 4.66 0.69
N HIS A 70 12.75 4.87 1.70
CA HIS A 70 14.22 4.81 1.59
C HIS A 70 14.79 3.39 1.51
N TRP A 71 14.01 2.34 1.80
CA TRP A 71 14.52 0.98 1.77
C TRP A 71 14.88 0.50 0.36
N PRO A 72 15.89 -0.38 0.24
CA PRO A 72 16.14 -1.14 -0.98
C PRO A 72 14.88 -1.88 -1.46
N ARG A 73 14.75 -2.07 -2.78
CA ARG A 73 13.60 -2.76 -3.37
C ARG A 73 13.38 -4.17 -2.81
N SER A 74 14.47 -4.89 -2.51
CA SER A 74 14.47 -6.23 -1.93
C SER A 74 13.84 -6.27 -0.54
N TRP A 75 14.12 -5.27 0.31
CA TRP A 75 13.58 -5.22 1.67
C TRP A 75 12.07 -4.99 1.66
N LYS A 76 11.58 -4.09 0.78
CA LYS A 76 10.15 -3.91 0.55
C LYS A 76 9.49 -5.21 0.08
N ALA A 77 10.15 -5.95 -0.81
CA ALA A 77 9.64 -7.23 -1.28
C ALA A 77 9.61 -8.30 -0.17
N ASN A 78 10.63 -8.34 0.69
CA ASN A 78 10.69 -9.25 1.83
C ASN A 78 9.61 -8.94 2.86
N LEU A 79 9.35 -7.65 3.15
CA LEU A 79 8.26 -7.23 4.03
C LEU A 79 6.90 -7.72 3.53
N ILE A 80 6.64 -7.58 2.22
CA ILE A 80 5.39 -8.09 1.62
C ILE A 80 5.35 -9.61 1.72
N LYS A 81 6.45 -10.29 1.36
CA LYS A 81 6.50 -11.77 1.34
C LYS A 81 6.35 -12.40 2.73
N SER A 82 6.78 -11.72 3.79
CA SER A 82 6.70 -12.26 5.15
C SER A 82 5.26 -12.36 5.67
N THR A 83 4.34 -11.56 5.14
CA THR A 83 2.92 -11.60 5.53
C THR A 83 1.99 -12.04 4.41
N ASN A 84 2.40 -11.86 3.15
CA ASN A 84 1.63 -12.14 1.95
C ASN A 84 2.53 -12.73 0.85
N PRO A 85 3.04 -13.97 1.03
CA PRO A 85 4.01 -14.59 0.12
C PRO A 85 3.49 -14.75 -1.31
N ALA A 86 2.18 -14.93 -1.48
CA ALA A 86 1.52 -15.05 -2.78
C ALA A 86 1.18 -13.69 -3.42
N TRP A 87 1.39 -12.56 -2.72
CA TRP A 87 1.01 -11.22 -3.19
C TRP A 87 -0.46 -11.17 -3.58
N ASN A 88 -1.30 -11.80 -2.75
CA ASN A 88 -2.75 -11.76 -2.89
C ASN A 88 -3.26 -10.33 -2.71
N ASP A 89 -4.38 -10.01 -3.35
CA ASP A 89 -5.05 -8.74 -3.11
C ASP A 89 -5.80 -8.82 -1.76
N LEU A 90 -5.20 -8.27 -0.71
CA LEU A 90 -5.73 -8.30 0.65
C LEU A 90 -7.05 -7.54 0.79
N SER A 91 -7.38 -6.68 -0.18
CA SER A 91 -8.65 -5.96 -0.15
C SER A 91 -9.85 -6.82 -0.56
N LYS A 92 -9.62 -8.01 -1.12
CA LYS A 92 -10.72 -8.94 -1.46
C LYS A 92 -11.43 -9.49 -0.24
N ASP A 93 -10.73 -9.61 0.89
CA ASP A 93 -11.28 -10.11 2.15
C ASP A 93 -11.88 -8.98 3.00
N MET A 94 -11.90 -7.75 2.48
CA MET A 94 -12.44 -6.55 3.16
C MET A 94 -13.84 -6.16 2.68
N PHE A 95 -14.44 -6.95 1.77
CA PHE A 95 -15.79 -6.78 1.22
C PHE A 95 -16.58 -8.08 1.32
#